data_AF-A0A954RB46-F1
#
_entry.id   AF-A0A954RB46-F1
#
_cell.length_a   1.000
_cell.length_b   1.000
_cell.length_c   1.000
_cell.angle_alpha   90.00
_cell.angle_beta   90.00
_cell.angle_gamma   90.00
#
_symmetry.space_group_name_H-M   'P 1'
#
loop_
_entity.id
_entity.type
_entity.pdbx_description
1 polymer ?
#
loop_
_entity_poly.entity_id
_entity_poly.type
_entity_poly.pdbx_seq_one_letter_code
_entity_poly.pdbx_strand_id
1 'polypeptide(L)'
;MDSKSLQLHTSQRQRPLSGANLLAWAAGVALCLTSLAAIAAEQGDAIKLLPRDVKLEYRGGLSQRILVERMHDESAVEDLTAQALGSPDWKLESSDEQVFRIEGDRLLPVRPGEAQLHLTSPLGRDQINVSVDPNGTAPEWQFGRHVLPVLSRAGCNMGACHGALAGKGGFKLSLRGYYPAGDFRAITQDARGRRIELASPKESLLLTKPSGTVPHKGGLRLPADSADYRLLTEWIRAGARGPTDGDAELLNIVVTPAIASLRPNSTQQLLVTAHYSDGGSDDVTRWAKFSSSNESVAGVSEQGVVTVEGFGEGAIVVWFSSQIVMARIVSPYDRPLDDRVWQEMPAANLVDRCVNDKLKQLRIEPSPRCSDETFVRRVYLDVTGRLPEPTAVTQFVADASVDKRSRLIDTLLSQDAYVDYWTHRWSDLLLVNGRRLRPAALNAYYGWIRSHVERNTPWDQFVREVVTAKGSSTVNGATNFYALHQDPESMSENVCQAFLGLSIGCAKCHNHPL
;
A
#
# COMPACT_ATOMS: atom_id res chain seq x y z
N MET A 1 -27.77 13.62 47.50
CA MET A 1 -27.90 12.64 48.60
C MET A 1 -29.14 11.81 48.34
N ASP A 2 -29.02 10.52 48.61
CA ASP A 2 -30.02 9.45 48.67
C ASP A 2 -30.62 8.87 47.38
N SER A 3 -29.90 7.84 46.94
CA SER A 3 -30.35 6.49 46.57
C SER A 3 -31.84 6.24 46.30
N LYS A 4 -32.11 5.59 45.16
CA LYS A 4 -32.95 4.38 45.12
C LYS A 4 -32.70 3.57 43.84
N SER A 5 -32.53 2.28 44.08
CA SER A 5 -32.47 1.17 43.14
C SER A 5 -33.66 1.11 42.18
N LEU A 6 -33.41 0.72 40.93
CA LEU A 6 -34.44 0.10 40.11
C LEU A 6 -33.86 -1.07 39.31
N GLN A 7 -34.42 -2.24 39.61
CA GLN A 7 -34.18 -3.51 38.93
C GLN A 7 -34.82 -3.53 37.55
N LEU A 8 -34.14 -4.27 36.67
CA LEU A 8 -34.48 -4.57 35.30
C LEU A 8 -35.77 -5.40 35.20
N HIS A 9 -36.70 -4.94 34.35
CA HIS A 9 -37.77 -5.80 33.82
C HIS A 9 -37.38 -6.32 32.44
N THR A 10 -37.11 -7.61 32.38
CA THR A 10 -37.01 -8.43 31.18
C THR A 10 -38.41 -8.78 30.68
N SER A 11 -38.70 -8.41 29.44
CA SER A 11 -39.79 -9.02 28.67
C SER A 11 -39.62 -8.61 27.21
N GLN A 12 -39.20 -9.55 26.36
CA GLN A 12 -39.92 -9.78 25.11
C GLN A 12 -39.63 -11.18 24.56
N ARG A 13 -40.72 -11.77 24.07
CA ARG A 13 -40.92 -13.19 23.79
C ARG A 13 -40.22 -13.60 22.49
N GLN A 14 -39.65 -14.79 22.51
CA GLN A 14 -39.31 -15.57 21.32
C GLN A 14 -40.59 -15.90 20.53
N ARG A 15 -40.56 -15.67 19.22
CA ARG A 15 -41.45 -16.32 18.24
C ARG A 15 -40.60 -17.12 17.25
N PRO A 16 -41.06 -18.30 16.80
CA PRO A 16 -40.29 -19.22 15.99
C PRO A 16 -40.24 -18.79 14.51
N LEU A 17 -39.11 -19.06 13.86
CA LEU A 17 -38.90 -18.90 12.43
C LEU A 17 -39.70 -19.96 11.67
N SER A 18 -40.75 -19.55 10.95
CA SER A 18 -41.43 -20.39 9.97
C SER A 18 -40.75 -20.27 8.61
N GLY A 19 -40.49 -21.41 7.99
CA GLY A 19 -39.89 -21.51 6.66
C GLY A 19 -40.77 -20.94 5.55
N ALA A 20 -40.19 -20.04 4.77
CA ALA A 20 -40.49 -19.75 3.37
C ALA A 20 -39.51 -18.67 2.92
N ASN A 21 -38.39 -19.08 2.33
CA ASN A 21 -37.57 -18.35 1.32
C ASN A 21 -36.24 -19.09 1.06
N LEU A 22 -36.33 -20.42 0.91
CA LEU A 22 -35.32 -21.25 0.26
C LEU A 22 -35.76 -21.40 -1.20
N LEU A 23 -35.45 -20.43 -2.07
CA LEU A 23 -35.49 -20.50 -3.54
C LEU A 23 -35.27 -19.10 -4.15
N ALA A 24 -34.12 -18.46 -3.88
CA ALA A 24 -33.70 -17.26 -4.61
C ALA A 24 -32.20 -16.92 -4.48
N TRP A 25 -31.30 -17.88 -4.21
CA TRP A 25 -29.85 -17.64 -4.19
C TRP A 25 -29.08 -18.90 -4.64
N ALA A 26 -29.49 -19.49 -5.76
CA ALA A 26 -28.86 -20.68 -6.35
C ALA A 26 -28.75 -20.62 -7.89
N ALA A 27 -28.59 -19.42 -8.45
CA ALA A 27 -28.30 -19.21 -9.87
C ALA A 27 -27.21 -18.13 -9.99
N GLY A 28 -25.94 -18.55 -9.92
CA GLY A 28 -24.80 -17.64 -10.04
C GLY A 28 -23.41 -18.27 -9.85
N VAL A 29 -23.30 -19.60 -9.70
CA VAL A 29 -22.01 -20.30 -9.49
C VAL A 29 -21.83 -21.52 -10.42
N ALA A 30 -22.63 -21.67 -11.48
CA ALA A 30 -22.53 -22.83 -12.37
C ALA A 30 -22.47 -22.42 -13.85
N LEU A 31 -21.38 -21.77 -14.26
CA LEU A 31 -20.94 -21.71 -15.66
C LEU A 31 -19.49 -21.20 -15.72
N CYS A 32 -18.53 -22.05 -15.34
CA CYS A 32 -17.11 -21.91 -15.69
C CYS A 32 -16.34 -23.22 -15.46
N LEU A 33 -16.92 -24.34 -15.90
CA LEU A 33 -16.24 -25.64 -15.94
C LEU A 33 -16.46 -26.25 -17.32
N THR A 34 -15.75 -25.73 -18.33
CA THR A 34 -15.39 -26.42 -19.58
C THR A 34 -14.48 -25.52 -20.42
N SER A 35 -13.21 -25.39 -20.03
CA SER A 35 -12.07 -25.19 -20.95
C SER A 35 -10.75 -25.39 -20.21
N LEU A 36 -10.58 -26.57 -19.60
CA LEU A 36 -9.27 -27.10 -19.24
C LEU A 36 -8.73 -27.81 -20.48
N ALA A 37 -8.17 -27.02 -21.40
CA ALA A 37 -7.31 -27.50 -22.47
C ALA A 37 -6.27 -26.42 -22.74
N ALA A 38 -5.05 -26.73 -22.29
CA ALA A 38 -3.77 -26.13 -22.62
C ALA A 38 -3.77 -24.92 -23.58
N ILE A 39 -3.45 -23.76 -23.02
CA ILE A 39 -2.62 -22.79 -23.73
C ILE A 39 -1.40 -22.57 -22.83
N ALA A 40 -0.41 -23.46 -22.96
CA ALA A 40 0.96 -23.05 -22.76
C ALA A 40 1.28 -22.15 -23.96
N ALA A 41 0.98 -20.86 -23.86
CA ALA A 41 1.52 -19.89 -24.78
C ALA A 41 3.00 -19.74 -24.41
N GLU A 42 3.88 -19.95 -25.38
CA GLU A 42 5.26 -19.52 -25.28
C GLU A 42 5.27 -18.00 -25.01
N GLN A 43 5.40 -17.60 -23.73
CA GLN A 43 5.39 -16.21 -23.29
C GLN A 43 6.76 -15.59 -23.54
N GLY A 44 6.99 -15.20 -24.79
CA GLY A 44 8.01 -14.22 -25.13
C GLY A 44 7.59 -12.81 -24.68
N ASP A 45 8.56 -11.93 -24.56
CA ASP A 45 8.33 -10.53 -24.25
C ASP A 45 7.38 -9.88 -25.27
N ALA A 46 6.42 -9.08 -24.81
CA ALA A 46 5.46 -8.38 -25.66
C ALA A 46 5.55 -6.87 -25.45
N ILE A 47 5.47 -6.08 -26.52
CA ILE A 47 5.29 -4.62 -26.39
C ILE A 47 3.84 -4.32 -26.01
N LYS A 48 3.65 -3.41 -25.05
CA LYS A 48 2.36 -2.90 -24.63
C LYS A 48 2.32 -1.37 -24.61
N LEU A 49 1.23 -0.82 -25.14
CA LEU A 49 0.76 0.54 -24.86
C LEU A 49 -0.01 0.54 -23.53
N LEU A 50 0.32 1.49 -22.67
CA LEU A 50 -0.31 1.67 -21.36
C LEU A 50 -0.72 3.15 -21.16
N PRO A 51 -1.81 3.42 -20.41
CA PRO A 51 -2.72 2.44 -19.82
C PRO A 51 -3.58 1.75 -20.89
N ARG A 52 -4.21 0.61 -20.55
CA ARG A 52 -4.96 -0.21 -21.54
C ARG A 52 -6.24 0.43 -22.05
N ASP A 53 -6.86 1.28 -21.24
CA ASP A 53 -8.05 2.04 -21.57
C ASP A 53 -7.83 3.50 -21.20
N VAL A 54 -8.14 4.41 -22.12
CA VAL A 54 -7.99 5.85 -21.89
C VAL A 54 -9.34 6.54 -22.03
N LYS A 55 -9.76 7.20 -20.96
CA LYS A 55 -10.92 8.10 -20.96
C LYS A 55 -10.45 9.52 -20.68
N LEU A 56 -10.66 10.40 -21.63
CA LEU A 56 -10.33 11.82 -21.52
C LEU A 56 -11.62 12.64 -21.37
N GLU A 57 -11.54 13.73 -20.63
CA GLU A 57 -12.64 14.70 -20.52
C GLU A 57 -12.39 15.87 -21.48
N TYR A 58 -13.33 16.13 -22.39
CA TYR A 58 -13.14 17.16 -23.43
C TYR A 58 -12.80 18.55 -22.85
N ARG A 59 -13.49 18.95 -21.78
CA ARG A 59 -13.28 20.25 -21.14
C ARG A 59 -12.59 20.19 -19.78
N GLY A 60 -12.24 19.00 -19.29
CA GLY A 60 -11.52 18.83 -18.01
C GLY A 60 -10.06 19.31 -18.06
N GLY A 61 -9.48 19.47 -19.25
CA GLY A 61 -8.13 20.04 -19.44
C GLY A 61 -6.98 19.16 -18.94
N LEU A 62 -7.28 17.94 -18.48
CA LEU A 62 -6.29 16.93 -18.13
C LEU A 62 -5.89 16.15 -19.38
N SER A 63 -4.59 15.92 -19.54
CA SER A 63 -4.03 15.07 -20.58
C SER A 63 -3.50 13.78 -19.96
N GLN A 64 -3.63 12.68 -20.69
CA GLN A 64 -3.20 11.35 -20.26
C GLN A 64 -1.78 11.08 -20.74
N ARG A 65 -0.85 10.73 -19.84
CA ARG A 65 0.44 10.17 -20.23
C ARG A 65 0.27 8.73 -20.72
N ILE A 66 1.02 8.36 -21.75
CA ILE A 66 1.15 6.98 -22.21
C ILE A 66 2.53 6.43 -21.90
N LEU A 67 2.62 5.11 -21.77
CA LEU A 67 3.87 4.37 -21.71
C LEU A 67 3.89 3.34 -22.85
N VAL A 68 5.08 3.10 -23.37
CA VAL A 68 5.35 1.97 -24.25
C VAL A 68 6.34 1.07 -23.55
N GLU A 69 5.91 -0.12 -23.15
CA GLU A 69 6.72 -1.03 -22.35
C GLU A 69 6.93 -2.34 -23.05
N ARG A 70 8.11 -2.93 -22.88
CA ARG A 70 8.29 -4.36 -23.10
C ARG A 70 7.94 -5.08 -21.80
N MET A 71 6.97 -5.98 -21.88
CA MET A 71 6.44 -6.75 -20.75
C MET A 71 6.86 -8.20 -20.87
N HIS A 72 7.30 -8.78 -19.75
CA HIS A 72 7.45 -10.22 -19.55
C HIS A 72 6.43 -10.65 -18.49
N ASP A 73 5.46 -11.47 -18.89
CA ASP A 73 4.24 -11.70 -18.12
C ASP A 73 3.57 -10.38 -17.71
N GLU A 74 3.47 -10.11 -16.41
CA GLU A 74 2.89 -8.88 -15.84
C GLU A 74 3.97 -7.87 -15.38
N SER A 75 5.25 -8.13 -15.65
CA SER A 75 6.35 -7.26 -15.24
C SER A 75 6.91 -6.47 -16.41
N ALA A 76 7.05 -5.17 -16.24
CA ALA A 76 7.79 -4.34 -17.19
C ALA A 76 9.28 -4.71 -17.15
N VAL A 77 9.87 -5.04 -18.29
CA VAL A 77 11.30 -5.35 -18.40
C VAL A 77 12.10 -4.25 -19.10
N GLU A 78 11.42 -3.32 -19.78
CA GLU A 78 12.03 -2.15 -20.41
C GLU A 78 10.98 -1.07 -20.70
N ASP A 79 11.30 0.18 -20.37
CA ASP A 79 10.53 1.36 -20.79
C ASP A 79 11.06 1.86 -22.14
N LEU A 80 10.22 1.73 -23.18
CA LEU A 80 10.52 2.07 -24.57
C LEU A 80 9.81 3.36 -25.01
N THR A 81 9.21 4.11 -24.09
CA THR A 81 8.40 5.30 -24.40
C THR A 81 9.20 6.35 -25.17
N ALA A 82 10.42 6.66 -24.72
CA ALA A 82 11.29 7.61 -25.43
C ALA A 82 11.67 7.11 -26.83
N GLN A 83 11.90 5.80 -26.99
CA GLN A 83 12.21 5.20 -28.28
C GLN A 83 11.02 5.30 -29.24
N ALA A 84 9.81 5.03 -28.75
CA ALA A 84 8.58 5.09 -29.52
C ALA A 84 8.25 6.50 -30.04
N LEU A 85 8.68 7.54 -29.32
CA LEU A 85 8.44 8.94 -29.70
C LEU A 85 9.54 9.53 -30.61
N GLY A 86 10.76 9.00 -30.53
CA GLY A 86 11.93 9.60 -31.20
C GLY A 86 12.48 8.83 -32.39
N SER A 87 12.10 7.57 -32.58
CA SER A 87 12.73 6.69 -33.57
C SER A 87 11.93 6.59 -34.87
N PRO A 88 12.57 6.62 -36.05
CA PRO A 88 11.88 6.57 -37.35
C PRO A 88 11.19 5.23 -37.62
N ASP A 89 11.68 4.14 -37.02
CA ASP A 89 11.13 2.80 -37.17
C ASP A 89 9.92 2.54 -36.26
N TRP A 90 9.58 3.52 -35.41
CA TRP A 90 8.47 3.47 -34.49
C TRP A 90 7.41 4.46 -34.95
N LYS A 91 6.15 4.03 -34.94
CA LYS A 91 5.01 4.86 -35.29
C LYS A 91 3.97 4.79 -34.19
N LEU A 92 3.60 5.96 -33.71
CA LEU A 92 2.54 6.16 -32.75
C LEU A 92 1.51 7.11 -33.37
N GLU A 93 0.35 6.58 -33.72
CA GLU A 93 -0.63 7.26 -34.58
C GLU A 93 -2.04 7.21 -33.97
N SER A 94 -2.77 8.32 -34.07
CA SER A 94 -4.20 8.36 -33.75
C SER A 94 -5.01 7.95 -34.97
N SER A 95 -6.05 7.13 -34.77
CA SER A 95 -7.00 6.79 -35.83
C SER A 95 -7.89 7.97 -36.23
N ASP A 96 -8.05 8.97 -35.35
CA ASP A 96 -8.78 10.22 -35.63
C ASP A 96 -8.22 11.37 -34.77
N GLU A 97 -7.36 12.21 -35.37
CA GLU A 97 -6.77 13.39 -34.73
C GLU A 97 -7.77 14.49 -34.38
N GLN A 98 -9.01 14.40 -34.88
CA GLN A 98 -10.07 15.31 -34.48
C GLN A 98 -10.66 14.91 -33.13
N VAL A 99 -10.54 13.65 -32.71
CA VAL A 99 -10.96 13.19 -31.38
C VAL A 99 -9.89 13.50 -30.34
N PHE A 100 -8.65 13.07 -30.55
CA PHE A 100 -7.53 13.37 -29.66
C PHE A 100 -6.22 13.54 -30.45
N ARG A 101 -5.28 14.30 -29.88
CA ARG A 101 -3.93 14.49 -30.43
C ARG A 101 -2.87 13.92 -29.50
N ILE A 102 -1.74 13.56 -30.10
CA ILE A 102 -0.55 13.10 -29.40
C ILE A 102 0.43 14.27 -29.35
N GLU A 103 0.83 14.69 -28.15
CA GLU A 103 1.91 15.67 -27.94
C GLU A 103 2.95 15.09 -26.99
N GLY A 104 4.11 14.72 -27.53
CA GLY A 104 5.12 13.97 -26.77
C GLY A 104 4.53 12.66 -26.26
N ASP A 105 4.66 12.41 -24.96
CA ASP A 105 4.10 11.22 -24.29
C ASP A 105 2.66 11.42 -23.80
N ARG A 106 1.93 12.43 -24.29
CA ARG A 106 0.60 12.79 -23.78
C ARG A 106 -0.47 12.75 -24.85
N LEU A 107 -1.66 12.32 -24.46
CA LEU A 107 -2.89 12.40 -25.24
C LEU A 107 -3.72 13.61 -24.76
N LEU A 108 -4.07 14.48 -25.69
CA LEU A 108 -4.88 15.67 -25.45
C LEU A 108 -6.24 15.51 -26.12
N PRO A 109 -7.36 15.77 -25.40
CA PRO A 109 -8.68 15.74 -26.00
C PRO A 109 -8.88 16.92 -26.97
N VAL A 110 -9.50 16.67 -28.13
CA VAL A 110 -9.78 17.68 -29.16
C VAL A 110 -11.28 17.83 -29.41
N ARG A 111 -12.03 16.74 -29.47
CA ARG A 111 -13.50 16.75 -29.51
C ARG A 111 -14.06 15.46 -28.93
N PRO A 112 -15.32 15.46 -28.47
CA PRO A 112 -15.96 14.23 -28.02
C PRO A 112 -16.04 13.15 -29.10
N GLY A 113 -15.79 11.89 -28.73
CA GLY A 113 -15.80 10.76 -29.65
C GLY A 113 -14.93 9.60 -29.18
N GLU A 114 -14.84 8.56 -29.99
CA GLU A 114 -13.98 7.39 -29.76
C GLU A 114 -12.99 7.26 -30.92
N ALA A 115 -11.75 6.91 -30.60
CA ALA A 115 -10.68 6.67 -31.55
C ALA A 115 -9.68 5.66 -30.95
N GLN A 116 -8.70 5.23 -31.74
CA GLN A 116 -7.67 4.28 -31.33
C GLN A 116 -6.29 4.92 -31.41
N LEU A 117 -5.44 4.57 -30.45
CA LEU A 117 -4.01 4.83 -30.50
C LEU A 117 -3.32 3.56 -30.99
N HIS A 118 -2.61 3.66 -32.11
CA HIS A 118 -1.89 2.56 -32.71
C HIS A 118 -0.39 2.72 -32.50
N LEU A 119 0.26 1.64 -32.07
CA LEU A 119 1.70 1.50 -32.02
C LEU A 119 2.16 0.48 -33.04
N THR A 120 3.10 0.87 -33.90
CA THR A 120 3.84 -0.03 -34.77
C THR A 120 5.34 0.12 -34.52
N SER A 121 6.03 -1.01 -34.32
CA SER A 121 7.46 -1.05 -34.04
C SER A 121 8.13 -2.29 -34.63
N PRO A 122 9.47 -2.37 -34.64
CA PRO A 122 10.19 -3.58 -35.04
C PRO A 122 9.94 -4.79 -34.14
N LEU A 123 9.58 -4.60 -32.86
CA LEU A 123 9.34 -5.72 -31.94
C LEU A 123 7.86 -6.12 -31.85
N GLY A 124 6.96 -5.43 -32.58
CA GLY A 124 5.55 -5.76 -32.62
C GLY A 124 4.61 -4.56 -32.81
N ARG A 125 3.32 -4.84 -32.71
CA ARG A 125 2.24 -3.85 -32.78
C ARG A 125 1.33 -4.00 -31.58
N ASP A 126 0.74 -2.89 -31.16
CA ASP A 126 -0.29 -2.88 -30.12
C ASP A 126 -1.22 -1.68 -30.34
N GLN A 127 -2.40 -1.73 -29.73
CA GLN A 127 -3.36 -0.64 -29.82
C GLN A 127 -4.23 -0.55 -28.56
N ILE A 128 -4.70 0.66 -28.26
CA ILE A 128 -5.63 0.93 -27.17
C ILE A 128 -6.77 1.83 -27.66
N ASN A 129 -7.93 1.70 -27.02
CA ASN A 129 -9.06 2.59 -27.27
C ASN A 129 -8.91 3.87 -26.44
N VAL A 130 -9.24 5.00 -27.06
CA VAL A 130 -9.26 6.33 -26.45
C VAL A 130 -10.65 6.93 -26.66
N SER A 131 -11.37 7.18 -25.57
CA SER A 131 -12.67 7.85 -25.60
C SER A 131 -12.55 9.25 -25.00
N VAL A 132 -13.14 10.24 -25.66
CA VAL A 132 -13.26 11.61 -25.17
C VAL A 132 -14.72 11.88 -24.84
N ASP A 133 -15.04 12.05 -23.56
CA ASP A 133 -16.42 12.21 -23.08
C ASP A 133 -16.96 13.63 -23.40
N PRO A 134 -18.14 13.75 -24.07
CA PRO A 134 -18.81 15.03 -24.29
C PRO A 134 -19.31 15.72 -23.02
N ASN A 135 -19.62 14.94 -21.98
CA ASN A 135 -20.16 15.43 -20.71
C ASN A 135 -19.08 15.90 -19.74
N GLY A 136 -17.81 15.89 -20.13
CA GLY A 136 -16.75 16.56 -19.39
C GLY A 136 -17.15 18.02 -19.18
N THR A 137 -17.47 18.40 -17.94
CA THR A 137 -17.87 19.75 -17.60
C THR A 137 -16.72 20.71 -17.97
N ALA A 138 -17.04 21.92 -18.44
CA ALA A 138 -16.05 23.01 -18.46
C ALA A 138 -15.33 22.99 -17.11
N PRO A 139 -13.98 23.09 -17.02
CA PRO A 139 -13.23 22.48 -15.94
C PRO A 139 -13.73 23.06 -14.62
N GLU A 140 -14.67 22.36 -14.01
CA GLU A 140 -15.24 22.77 -12.75
C GLU A 140 -14.30 22.12 -11.76
N TRP A 141 -13.18 22.81 -11.52
CA TRP A 141 -12.10 22.31 -10.70
C TRP A 141 -12.62 21.95 -9.32
N GLN A 142 -13.01 20.68 -9.14
CA GLN A 142 -13.55 20.21 -7.88
C GLN A 142 -12.47 20.31 -6.80
N PHE A 143 -12.88 20.78 -5.62
CA PHE A 143 -11.93 21.07 -4.54
C PHE A 143 -11.16 19.81 -4.12
N GLY A 144 -11.86 18.69 -3.91
CA GLY A 144 -11.25 17.42 -3.50
C GLY A 144 -10.43 16.74 -4.60
N ARG A 145 -10.95 16.70 -5.84
CA ARG A 145 -10.34 15.99 -6.97
C ARG A 145 -9.13 16.71 -7.57
N HIS A 146 -9.11 18.06 -7.54
CA HIS A 146 -8.10 18.85 -8.27
C HIS A 146 -7.34 19.86 -7.40
N VAL A 147 -8.04 20.69 -6.63
CA VAL A 147 -7.42 21.79 -5.85
C VAL A 147 -6.54 21.23 -4.73
N LEU A 148 -7.07 20.27 -3.96
CA LEU A 148 -6.37 19.73 -2.80
C LEU A 148 -5.13 18.90 -3.17
N PRO A 149 -5.13 18.09 -4.25
CA PRO A 149 -3.91 17.46 -4.76
C PRO A 149 -2.82 18.45 -5.16
N VAL A 150 -3.16 19.59 -5.80
CA VAL A 150 -2.19 20.65 -6.11
C VAL A 150 -1.52 21.18 -4.83
N LEU A 151 -2.32 21.48 -3.80
CA LEU A 151 -1.78 21.96 -2.51
C LEU A 151 -0.91 20.91 -1.82
N SER A 152 -1.28 19.63 -1.94
CA SER A 152 -0.54 18.51 -1.38
C SER A 152 0.80 18.32 -2.08
N ARG A 153 0.78 18.36 -3.42
CA ARG A 153 1.96 18.27 -4.27
C ARG A 153 2.94 19.42 -4.02
N ALA A 154 2.43 20.64 -3.87
CA ALA A 154 3.22 21.82 -3.49
C ALA A 154 3.76 21.76 -2.05
N GLY A 155 3.36 20.75 -1.26
CA GLY A 155 3.81 20.55 0.11
C GLY A 155 3.13 21.44 1.15
N CYS A 156 2.06 22.17 0.79
CA CYS A 156 1.42 23.15 1.66
C CYS A 156 0.83 22.51 2.93
N ASN A 157 0.21 21.34 2.78
CA ASN A 157 -0.46 20.59 3.84
C ASN A 157 0.40 19.44 4.41
N MET A 158 1.73 19.57 4.33
CA MET A 158 2.67 18.62 4.95
C MET A 158 2.90 18.94 6.43
N GLY A 159 3.35 17.95 7.21
CA GLY A 159 3.54 18.06 8.66
C GLY A 159 4.55 19.13 9.09
N ALA A 160 5.47 19.53 8.22
CA ALA A 160 6.41 20.64 8.47
C ALA A 160 5.77 22.03 8.26
N CYS A 161 4.65 22.11 7.53
CA CYS A 161 3.98 23.33 7.10
C CYS A 161 2.55 23.41 7.67
N HIS A 162 1.54 23.71 6.86
CA HIS A 162 0.18 23.92 7.34
C HIS A 162 -0.53 22.63 7.75
N GLY A 163 0.01 21.46 7.38
CA GLY A 163 -0.45 20.15 7.84
C GLY A 163 0.09 19.73 9.22
N ALA A 164 0.88 20.59 9.88
CA ALA A 164 1.29 20.36 11.27
C ALA A 164 0.06 20.27 12.19
N LEU A 165 0.17 19.56 13.31
CA LEU A 165 -0.94 19.41 14.28
C LEU A 165 -1.53 20.77 14.73
N ALA A 166 -0.67 21.77 14.91
CA ALA A 166 -1.05 23.14 15.26
C ALA A 166 -1.24 24.08 14.05
N GLY A 167 -0.95 23.63 12.82
CA GLY A 167 -0.81 24.46 11.63
C GLY A 167 0.38 25.43 11.72
N LYS A 168 0.38 26.46 10.86
CA LYS A 168 1.37 27.55 10.87
C LYS A 168 0.68 28.90 10.68
N GLY A 169 1.01 29.87 11.52
CA GLY A 169 0.53 31.26 11.39
C GLY A 169 -1.00 31.39 11.43
N GLY A 170 -1.67 30.57 12.25
CA GLY A 170 -3.14 30.54 12.33
C GLY A 170 -3.82 29.96 11.08
N PHE A 171 -3.08 29.23 10.24
CA PHE A 171 -3.60 28.48 9.10
C PHE A 171 -3.24 27.01 9.25
N LYS A 172 -4.27 26.17 9.40
CA LYS A 172 -4.17 24.73 9.58
C LYS A 172 -4.94 24.04 8.46
N LEU A 173 -4.26 23.11 7.80
CA LEU A 173 -4.82 22.16 6.86
C LEU A 173 -4.71 20.76 7.45
N SER A 174 -5.54 19.84 7.00
CA SER A 174 -5.43 18.43 7.26
C SER A 174 -4.15 17.90 6.63
N LEU A 175 -3.47 16.98 7.30
CA LEU A 175 -2.23 16.40 6.77
C LEU A 175 -2.53 15.69 5.45
N ARG A 176 -1.81 16.04 4.37
CA ARG A 176 -1.96 15.45 3.02
C ARG A 176 -3.38 15.53 2.43
N GLY A 177 -4.24 16.41 2.94
CA GLY A 177 -5.57 16.63 2.39
C GLY A 177 -6.60 15.58 2.79
N TYR A 178 -6.41 14.91 3.92
CA TYR A 178 -7.32 13.85 4.39
C TYR A 178 -8.71 14.35 4.83
N TYR A 179 -8.93 15.66 4.96
CA TYR A 179 -10.25 16.21 5.31
C TYR A 179 -10.63 17.40 4.41
N PRO A 180 -11.12 17.13 3.18
CA PRO A 180 -11.42 18.17 2.19
C PRO A 180 -12.39 19.25 2.68
N ALA A 181 -13.47 18.89 3.38
CA ALA A 181 -14.44 19.86 3.87
C ALA A 181 -13.83 20.85 4.89
N GLY A 182 -12.97 20.35 5.80
CA GLY A 182 -12.26 21.20 6.75
C GLY A 182 -11.21 22.08 6.08
N ASP A 183 -10.47 21.53 5.12
CA ASP A 183 -9.48 22.29 4.36
C ASP A 183 -10.11 23.40 3.54
N PHE A 184 -11.25 23.12 2.90
CA PHE A 184 -12.04 24.10 2.19
C PHE A 184 -12.43 25.26 3.11
N ARG A 185 -12.98 24.97 4.30
CA ARG A 185 -13.34 25.99 5.30
C ARG A 185 -12.12 26.80 5.76
N ALA A 186 -11.00 26.12 6.05
CA ALA A 186 -9.77 26.79 6.49
C ALA A 186 -9.20 27.74 5.43
N ILE A 187 -9.35 27.38 4.16
CA ILE A 187 -8.94 28.20 3.01
C ILE A 187 -9.91 29.35 2.78
N THR A 188 -11.21 29.09 2.72
CA THR A 188 -12.19 30.05 2.19
C THR A 188 -12.90 30.89 3.25
N GLN A 189 -13.03 30.41 4.49
CA GLN A 189 -13.88 31.04 5.51
C GLN A 189 -13.08 31.52 6.72
N ASP A 190 -12.11 30.74 7.19
CA ASP A 190 -11.32 31.09 8.38
C ASP A 190 -10.55 32.40 8.20
N ALA A 191 -10.24 33.06 9.32
CA ALA A 191 -9.63 34.39 9.33
C ALA A 191 -10.42 35.43 8.51
N ARG A 192 -11.75 35.34 8.53
CA ARG A 192 -12.69 36.23 7.82
C ARG A 192 -12.53 36.19 6.30
N GLY A 193 -12.25 35.00 5.74
CA GLY A 193 -12.16 34.77 4.29
C GLY A 193 -10.98 35.42 3.58
N ARG A 194 -10.05 36.04 4.30
CA ARG A 194 -8.94 36.86 3.75
C ARG A 194 -7.96 36.15 2.80
N ARG A 195 -8.10 34.84 2.58
CA ARG A 195 -7.18 34.06 1.75
C ARG A 195 -7.65 33.89 0.31
N ILE A 196 -8.91 34.20 0.04
CA ILE A 196 -9.53 34.14 -1.29
C ILE A 196 -10.07 35.52 -1.64
N GLU A 197 -9.70 36.02 -2.80
CA GLU A 197 -10.21 37.26 -3.38
C GLU A 197 -10.88 36.92 -4.72
N LEU A 198 -12.21 36.94 -4.74
CA LEU A 198 -12.99 36.52 -5.91
C LEU A 198 -12.97 37.56 -7.03
N ALA A 199 -12.91 38.85 -6.70
CA ALA A 199 -12.88 39.91 -7.70
C ALA A 199 -11.52 39.98 -8.42
N SER A 200 -10.45 39.63 -7.70
CA SER A 200 -9.08 39.60 -8.19
C SER A 200 -8.40 38.28 -7.79
N PRO A 201 -8.71 37.15 -8.48
CA PRO A 201 -8.21 35.82 -8.08
C PRO A 201 -6.71 35.75 -7.81
N LYS A 202 -5.90 36.39 -8.65
CA LYS A 202 -4.43 36.42 -8.53
C LYS A 202 -3.90 37.13 -7.26
N GLU A 203 -4.70 37.98 -6.62
CA GLU A 203 -4.34 38.67 -5.37
C GLU A 203 -4.64 37.83 -4.11
N SER A 204 -5.37 36.72 -4.27
CA SER A 204 -5.65 35.77 -3.19
C SER A 204 -4.37 35.35 -2.47
N LEU A 205 -4.35 35.41 -1.13
CA LEU A 205 -3.19 34.95 -0.36
C LEU A 205 -2.85 33.48 -0.61
N LEU A 206 -3.85 32.66 -0.97
CA LEU A 206 -3.64 31.29 -1.40
C LEU A 206 -2.69 31.17 -2.61
N LEU A 207 -2.64 32.19 -3.48
CA LEU A 207 -1.75 32.24 -4.65
C LEU A 207 -0.50 33.08 -4.40
N THR A 208 -0.63 34.27 -3.81
CA THR A 208 0.48 35.22 -3.67
C THR A 208 1.57 34.77 -2.69
N LYS A 209 1.22 33.99 -1.65
CA LYS A 209 2.19 33.42 -0.70
C LYS A 209 3.05 32.33 -1.34
N PRO A 210 2.50 31.24 -1.90
CA PRO A 210 3.33 30.16 -2.45
C PRO A 210 4.02 30.53 -3.76
N SER A 211 3.57 31.57 -4.48
CA SER A 211 4.28 32.10 -5.66
C SER A 211 5.40 33.09 -5.35
N GLY A 212 5.54 33.50 -4.07
CA GLY A 212 6.58 34.44 -3.65
C GLY A 212 6.26 35.92 -3.91
N THR A 213 5.10 36.25 -4.50
CA THR A 213 4.62 37.65 -4.65
C THR A 213 4.52 38.37 -3.31
N VAL A 214 4.12 37.65 -2.26
CA VAL A 214 4.12 38.15 -0.88
C VAL A 214 5.05 37.27 -0.03
N PRO A 215 5.86 37.82 0.89
CA PRO A 215 6.78 37.04 1.72
C PRO A 215 6.14 35.84 2.40
N HIS A 216 6.72 34.67 2.18
CA HIS A 216 6.26 33.40 2.72
C HIS A 216 7.44 32.60 3.27
N LYS A 217 7.38 32.22 4.57
CA LYS A 217 8.45 31.45 5.22
C LYS A 217 8.67 30.08 4.60
N GLY A 218 7.66 29.50 3.94
CA GLY A 218 7.78 28.23 3.25
C GLY A 218 8.56 28.29 1.93
N GLY A 219 8.97 29.48 1.47
CA GLY A 219 9.63 29.69 0.19
C GLY A 219 8.67 29.62 -1.00
N LEU A 220 9.25 29.58 -2.21
CA LEU A 220 8.55 29.36 -3.47
C LEU A 220 8.05 27.91 -3.52
N ARG A 221 6.74 27.73 -3.69
CA ARG A 221 6.06 26.43 -3.75
C ARG A 221 5.18 26.26 -4.98
N LEU A 222 4.72 27.36 -5.57
CA LEU A 222 3.79 27.38 -6.70
C LEU A 222 4.18 28.50 -7.68
N PRO A 223 5.04 28.21 -8.67
CA PRO A 223 5.43 29.20 -9.68
C PRO A 223 4.22 29.79 -10.41
N ALA A 224 4.22 31.10 -10.66
CA ALA A 224 3.06 31.82 -11.22
C ALA A 224 2.74 31.46 -12.68
N ASP A 225 3.70 30.89 -13.40
CA ASP A 225 3.59 30.40 -14.78
C ASP A 225 3.19 28.92 -14.88
N SER A 226 3.13 28.21 -13.74
CA SER A 226 2.78 26.79 -13.68
C SER A 226 1.31 26.52 -14.05
N ALA A 227 1.05 25.31 -14.57
CA ALA A 227 -0.31 24.83 -14.82
C ALA A 227 -1.15 24.76 -13.53
N ASP A 228 -0.53 24.36 -12.43
CA ASP A 228 -1.16 24.28 -11.11
C ASP A 228 -1.60 25.66 -10.59
N TYR A 229 -0.79 26.72 -10.81
CA TYR A 229 -1.20 28.08 -10.49
C TYR A 229 -2.41 28.53 -11.30
N ARG A 230 -2.43 28.21 -12.61
CA ARG A 230 -3.57 28.51 -13.49
C ARG A 230 -4.83 27.79 -13.03
N LEU A 231 -4.74 26.50 -12.69
CA LEU A 231 -5.84 25.70 -12.16
C LEU A 231 -6.45 26.36 -10.91
N LEU A 232 -5.62 26.69 -9.91
CA LEU A 232 -6.10 27.34 -8.70
C LEU A 232 -6.72 28.72 -8.98
N THR A 233 -6.15 29.47 -9.92
CA THR A 233 -6.70 30.78 -10.34
C THR A 233 -8.08 30.63 -10.99
N GLU A 234 -8.25 29.61 -11.84
CA GLU A 234 -9.52 29.31 -12.50
C GLU A 234 -10.58 28.83 -11.52
N TRP A 235 -10.20 27.98 -10.56
CA TRP A 235 -11.08 27.56 -9.48
C TRP A 235 -11.59 28.76 -8.65
N ILE A 236 -10.71 29.69 -8.29
CA ILE A 236 -11.10 30.91 -7.57
C ILE A 236 -12.01 31.78 -8.44
N ARG A 237 -11.66 31.97 -9.72
CA ARG A 237 -12.47 32.74 -10.67
C ARG A 237 -13.87 32.15 -10.85
N ALA A 238 -14.00 30.82 -10.76
CA ALA A 238 -15.27 30.10 -10.80
C ALA A 238 -16.06 30.17 -9.48
N GLY A 239 -15.63 30.99 -8.51
CA GLY A 239 -16.33 31.20 -7.25
C GLY A 239 -15.77 30.40 -6.06
N ALA A 240 -14.63 29.72 -6.23
CA ALA A 240 -14.02 28.87 -5.21
C ALA A 240 -15.04 27.87 -4.62
N ARG A 241 -15.70 27.10 -5.48
CA ARG A 241 -16.71 26.11 -5.09
C ARG A 241 -16.09 25.06 -4.16
N GLY A 242 -16.80 24.76 -3.06
CA GLY A 242 -16.41 23.73 -2.10
C GLY A 242 -16.91 22.33 -2.45
N PRO A 243 -16.48 21.31 -1.68
CA PRO A 243 -16.96 19.95 -1.85
C PRO A 243 -18.49 19.87 -1.74
N THR A 244 -19.14 19.09 -2.61
CA THR A 244 -20.58 18.82 -2.56
C THR A 244 -20.86 17.31 -2.54
N ASP A 245 -22.04 16.90 -2.05
CA ASP A 245 -22.44 15.48 -1.98
C ASP A 245 -22.54 14.81 -3.36
N GLY A 246 -22.57 15.60 -4.44
CA GLY A 246 -22.54 15.11 -5.82
C GLY A 246 -21.15 15.05 -6.46
N ASP A 247 -20.09 15.44 -5.72
CA ASP A 247 -18.72 15.35 -6.22
C ASP A 247 -18.27 13.88 -6.25
N ALA A 248 -17.45 13.53 -7.25
CA ALA A 248 -16.95 12.18 -7.38
C ALA A 248 -15.90 11.86 -6.30
N GLU A 249 -16.11 10.78 -5.57
CA GLU A 249 -15.21 10.34 -4.50
C GLU A 249 -14.07 9.49 -5.07
N LEU A 250 -12.85 9.69 -4.55
CA LEU A 250 -11.70 8.85 -4.91
C LEU A 250 -11.88 7.44 -4.33
N LEU A 251 -12.07 6.46 -5.20
CA LEU A 251 -12.22 5.06 -4.80
C LEU A 251 -10.86 4.39 -4.55
N ASN A 252 -9.95 4.51 -5.51
CA ASN A 252 -8.60 3.96 -5.44
C ASN A 252 -7.65 4.68 -6.39
N ILE A 253 -6.36 4.35 -6.27
CA ILE A 253 -5.34 4.69 -7.27
C ILE A 253 -4.65 3.42 -7.74
N VAL A 254 -4.17 3.44 -8.98
CA VAL A 254 -3.36 2.38 -9.58
C VAL A 254 -2.04 2.99 -10.04
N VAL A 255 -0.93 2.31 -9.75
CA VAL A 255 0.38 2.64 -10.31
C VAL A 255 0.74 1.64 -11.40
N THR A 256 1.22 2.14 -12.53
CA THR A 256 1.59 1.34 -13.71
C THR A 256 3.01 1.71 -14.14
N PRO A 257 3.91 0.72 -14.34
CA PRO A 257 3.72 -0.69 -14.04
C PRO A 257 3.73 -0.93 -12.51
N ALA A 258 2.96 -1.91 -12.05
CA ALA A 258 2.95 -2.29 -10.63
C ALA A 258 4.23 -3.04 -10.23
N ILE A 259 4.84 -3.75 -11.19
CA ILE A 259 6.10 -4.48 -11.03
C ILE A 259 6.96 -4.20 -12.26
N ALA A 260 8.22 -3.85 -12.05
CA ALA A 260 9.23 -3.75 -13.10
C ALA A 260 10.47 -4.56 -12.73
N SER A 261 10.95 -5.39 -13.65
CA SER A 261 12.18 -6.19 -13.53
C SER A 261 13.25 -5.63 -14.46
N LEU A 262 14.08 -4.73 -13.94
CA LEU A 262 14.96 -3.86 -14.70
C LEU A 262 16.43 -4.09 -14.34
N ARG A 263 17.36 -3.73 -15.23
CA ARG A 263 18.80 -3.78 -14.94
C ARG A 263 19.28 -2.47 -14.32
N PRO A 264 20.39 -2.47 -13.57
CA PRO A 264 21.03 -1.22 -13.14
C PRO A 264 21.28 -0.26 -14.31
N ASN A 265 21.14 1.04 -14.05
CA ASN A 265 21.16 2.15 -15.00
C ASN A 265 19.95 2.25 -15.95
N SER A 266 18.95 1.39 -15.82
CA SER A 266 17.68 1.54 -16.54
C SER A 266 16.81 2.60 -15.88
N THR A 267 15.95 3.22 -16.68
CA THR A 267 14.90 4.14 -16.19
C THR A 267 13.51 3.57 -16.48
N GLN A 268 12.55 3.95 -15.65
CA GLN A 268 11.15 3.56 -15.80
C GLN A 268 10.24 4.70 -15.37
N GLN A 269 9.39 5.21 -16.26
CA GLN A 269 8.34 6.13 -15.87
C GLN A 269 7.20 5.38 -15.20
N LEU A 270 6.75 5.86 -14.04
CA LEU A 270 5.52 5.42 -13.40
C LEU A 270 4.35 6.30 -13.84
N LEU A 271 3.21 5.68 -14.12
CA LEU A 271 1.93 6.33 -14.32
C LEU A 271 1.05 6.09 -13.08
N VAL A 272 0.38 7.12 -12.59
CA VAL A 272 -0.56 7.02 -11.48
C VAL A 272 -1.95 7.41 -11.97
N THR A 273 -2.87 6.46 -11.94
CA THR A 273 -4.26 6.65 -12.36
C THR A 273 -5.17 6.66 -11.13
N ALA A 274 -5.99 7.69 -10.98
CA ALA A 274 -7.02 7.75 -9.95
C ALA A 274 -8.36 7.30 -10.53
N HIS A 275 -9.14 6.52 -9.78
CA HIS A 275 -10.47 6.06 -10.16
C HIS A 275 -11.52 6.60 -9.19
N TYR A 276 -12.64 7.10 -9.74
CA TYR A 276 -13.65 7.83 -8.99
C TYR A 276 -15.03 7.15 -9.00
N SER A 277 -15.90 7.52 -8.06
CA SER A 277 -17.23 6.92 -7.85
C SER A 277 -18.23 7.14 -8.98
N ASP A 278 -17.99 8.12 -9.85
CA ASP A 278 -18.75 8.39 -11.07
C ASP A 278 -18.31 7.50 -12.26
N GLY A 279 -17.31 6.63 -12.06
CA GLY A 279 -16.71 5.79 -13.10
C GLY A 279 -15.65 6.52 -13.93
N GLY A 280 -15.35 7.78 -13.61
CA GLY A 280 -14.26 8.55 -14.20
C GLY A 280 -12.89 8.12 -13.70
N SER A 281 -11.85 8.49 -14.46
CA SER A 281 -10.46 8.24 -14.10
C SER A 281 -9.54 9.32 -14.64
N ASP A 282 -8.52 9.69 -13.86
CA ASP A 282 -7.54 10.71 -14.22
C ASP A 282 -6.10 10.21 -14.14
N ASP A 283 -5.26 10.64 -15.08
CA ASP A 283 -3.81 10.65 -14.88
C ASP A 283 -3.43 11.71 -13.84
N VAL A 284 -3.10 11.23 -12.65
CA VAL A 284 -2.71 12.04 -11.50
C VAL A 284 -1.21 11.98 -11.21
N THR A 285 -0.41 11.44 -12.12
CA THR A 285 1.04 11.26 -11.96
C THR A 285 1.74 12.55 -11.52
N ARG A 286 1.34 13.69 -12.10
CA ARG A 286 1.92 15.02 -11.78
C ARG A 286 1.62 15.51 -10.36
N TRP A 287 0.56 15.01 -9.74
CA TRP A 287 0.13 15.38 -8.39
C TRP A 287 0.45 14.31 -7.35
N ALA A 288 0.74 13.10 -7.79
CA ALA A 288 1.24 12.03 -6.94
C ALA A 288 2.58 12.43 -6.30
N LYS A 289 2.84 11.90 -5.12
CA LYS A 289 4.14 11.99 -4.45
C LYS A 289 4.78 10.62 -4.46
N PHE A 290 6.10 10.60 -4.68
CA PHE A 290 6.90 9.38 -4.76
C PHE A 290 7.97 9.38 -3.67
N SER A 291 8.32 8.20 -3.17
CA SER A 291 9.56 7.97 -2.43
C SER A 291 10.01 6.53 -2.57
N SER A 292 11.31 6.27 -2.46
CA SER A 292 11.84 4.91 -2.43
C SER A 292 11.95 4.38 -1.00
N SER A 293 11.64 3.09 -0.81
CA SER A 293 11.96 2.37 0.42
C SER A 293 13.44 1.94 0.49
N ASN A 294 14.12 1.90 -0.66
CA ASN A 294 15.53 1.50 -0.76
C ASN A 294 16.20 2.19 -1.96
N GLU A 295 16.75 3.39 -1.72
CA GLU A 295 17.43 4.19 -2.75
C GLU A 295 18.72 3.54 -3.28
N SER A 296 19.30 2.56 -2.58
CA SER A 296 20.46 1.82 -3.10
C SER A 296 20.11 0.85 -4.24
N VAL A 297 18.83 0.52 -4.41
CA VAL A 297 18.32 -0.30 -5.50
C VAL A 297 17.62 0.56 -6.55
N ALA A 298 16.71 1.43 -6.11
CA ALA A 298 15.93 2.25 -7.03
C ALA A 298 15.64 3.63 -6.43
N GLY A 299 16.08 4.69 -7.09
CA GLY A 299 15.67 6.07 -6.82
C GLY A 299 14.40 6.43 -7.60
N VAL A 300 13.70 7.48 -7.18
CA VAL A 300 12.55 8.04 -7.93
C VAL A 300 12.56 9.56 -7.89
N SER A 301 12.39 10.17 -9.06
CA SER A 301 12.26 11.61 -9.19
C SER A 301 10.88 12.11 -8.78
N GLU A 302 10.76 13.41 -8.59
CA GLU A 302 9.48 14.06 -8.34
C GLU A 302 8.45 13.81 -9.44
N GLN A 303 8.88 13.55 -10.68
CA GLN A 303 8.02 13.31 -11.85
C GLN A 303 7.62 11.84 -12.00
N GLY A 304 8.00 10.96 -11.06
CA GLY A 304 7.69 9.54 -11.11
C GLY A 304 8.60 8.74 -12.04
N VAL A 305 9.73 9.30 -12.50
CA VAL A 305 10.76 8.54 -13.21
C VAL A 305 11.64 7.84 -12.19
N VAL A 306 11.66 6.52 -12.25
CA VAL A 306 12.50 5.63 -11.45
C VAL A 306 13.84 5.44 -12.15
N THR A 307 14.93 5.46 -11.39
CA THR A 307 16.27 5.10 -11.83
C THR A 307 16.75 3.91 -11.01
N VAL A 308 17.17 2.84 -11.68
CA VAL A 308 17.71 1.64 -11.01
C VAL A 308 19.19 1.85 -10.72
N GLU A 309 19.55 1.95 -9.44
CA GLU A 309 20.91 2.23 -8.98
C GLU A 309 21.72 0.93 -8.77
N GLY A 310 21.06 -0.16 -8.33
CA GLY A 310 21.74 -1.39 -7.92
C GLY A 310 20.88 -2.64 -8.04
N PHE A 311 21.44 -3.78 -7.62
CA PHE A 311 20.75 -5.07 -7.59
C PHE A 311 19.96 -5.25 -6.30
N GLY A 312 18.85 -5.97 -6.38
CA GLY A 312 17.96 -6.27 -5.26
C GLY A 312 16.51 -5.91 -5.57
N GLU A 313 15.77 -5.55 -4.53
CA GLU A 313 14.39 -5.11 -4.66
C GLU A 313 14.17 -3.81 -3.88
N GLY A 314 13.51 -2.85 -4.52
CA GLY A 314 13.06 -1.61 -3.92
C GLY A 314 11.57 -1.41 -4.19
N ALA A 315 10.87 -0.77 -3.25
CA ALA A 315 9.48 -0.35 -3.46
C ALA A 315 9.45 1.16 -3.64
N ILE A 316 8.79 1.62 -4.70
CA ILE A 316 8.43 3.02 -4.87
C ILE A 316 7.04 3.19 -4.28
N VAL A 317 6.97 3.92 -3.18
CA VAL A 317 5.71 4.24 -2.53
C VAL A 317 5.13 5.48 -3.18
N VAL A 318 3.86 5.39 -3.57
CA VAL A 318 3.11 6.41 -4.29
C VAL A 318 1.96 6.88 -3.42
N TRP A 319 1.89 8.19 -3.17
CA TRP A 319 0.79 8.83 -2.46
C TRP A 319 0.00 9.72 -3.41
N PHE A 320 -1.32 9.60 -3.38
CA PHE A 320 -2.22 10.58 -3.96
C PHE A 320 -3.45 10.73 -3.08
N SER A 321 -3.70 11.96 -2.62
CA SER A 321 -4.72 12.24 -1.60
C SER A 321 -4.56 11.30 -0.39
N SER A 322 -5.61 10.56 0.00
CA SER A 322 -5.60 9.57 1.09
C SER A 322 -5.13 8.17 0.68
N GLN A 323 -4.85 7.94 -0.61
CA GLN A 323 -4.56 6.62 -1.14
C GLN A 323 -3.05 6.40 -1.30
N ILE A 324 -2.63 5.16 -1.07
CA ILE A 324 -1.23 4.74 -1.11
C ILE A 324 -1.13 3.41 -1.82
N VAL A 325 -0.27 3.38 -2.82
CA VAL A 325 0.08 2.15 -3.55
C VAL A 325 1.59 2.05 -3.69
N MET A 326 2.08 0.88 -4.09
CA MET A 326 3.50 0.64 -4.30
C MET A 326 3.74 0.07 -5.69
N ALA A 327 4.76 0.57 -6.36
CA ALA A 327 5.38 -0.10 -7.51
C ALA A 327 6.63 -0.83 -7.03
N ARG A 328 6.79 -2.10 -7.40
CA ARG A 328 7.93 -2.92 -7.01
C ARG A 328 8.98 -2.94 -8.13
N ILE A 329 10.18 -2.49 -7.81
CA ILE A 329 11.32 -2.50 -8.71
C ILE A 329 12.22 -3.64 -8.30
N VAL A 330 12.34 -4.61 -9.20
CA VAL A 330 13.18 -5.79 -9.06
C VAL A 330 14.37 -5.59 -9.98
N SER A 331 15.58 -5.74 -9.44
CA SER A 331 16.82 -5.69 -10.18
C SER A 331 17.60 -6.97 -9.90
N PRO A 332 17.37 -8.04 -10.69
CA PRO A 332 18.03 -9.33 -10.48
C PRO A 332 19.54 -9.20 -10.63
N TYR A 333 20.29 -9.93 -9.81
CA TYR A 333 21.75 -9.96 -9.91
C TYR A 333 22.19 -10.54 -11.26
N ASP A 334 23.27 -9.98 -11.83
CA ASP A 334 23.80 -10.42 -13.13
C ASP A 334 24.62 -11.70 -13.02
N ARG A 335 24.02 -12.73 -12.43
CA ARG A 335 24.56 -14.08 -12.32
C ARG A 335 23.50 -15.07 -12.76
N PRO A 336 23.65 -15.73 -13.91
CA PRO A 336 22.77 -16.83 -14.25
C PRO A 336 22.96 -17.96 -13.22
N LEU A 337 21.85 -18.50 -12.73
CA LEU A 337 21.85 -19.66 -11.83
C LEU A 337 21.42 -20.89 -12.63
N ASP A 338 22.13 -21.99 -12.44
CA ASP A 338 21.74 -23.29 -12.99
C ASP A 338 20.52 -23.81 -12.22
N ASP A 339 19.55 -24.38 -12.93
CA ASP A 339 18.35 -24.98 -12.34
C ASP A 339 18.68 -26.05 -11.29
N ARG A 340 19.85 -26.70 -11.39
CA ARG A 340 20.37 -27.65 -10.39
C ARG A 340 20.44 -27.06 -8.98
N VAL A 341 20.75 -25.77 -8.84
CA VAL A 341 20.80 -25.08 -7.54
C VAL A 341 19.46 -25.21 -6.79
N TRP A 342 18.35 -25.18 -7.53
CA TRP A 342 17.00 -25.26 -6.94
C TRP A 342 16.56 -26.70 -6.67
N GLN A 343 17.12 -27.68 -7.38
CA GLN A 343 16.88 -29.10 -7.11
C GLN A 343 17.54 -29.55 -5.80
N GLU A 344 18.67 -28.95 -5.45
CA GLU A 344 19.42 -29.23 -4.22
C GLU A 344 18.79 -28.62 -2.95
N MET A 345 17.81 -27.72 -3.11
CA MET A 345 17.05 -27.11 -2.01
C MET A 345 15.52 -27.22 -2.23
N PRO A 346 14.95 -28.44 -2.12
CA PRO A 346 13.52 -28.62 -2.24
C PRO A 346 12.79 -27.87 -1.12
N ALA A 347 11.70 -27.20 -1.48
CA ALA A 347 10.87 -26.52 -0.50
C ALA A 347 10.14 -27.55 0.38
N ALA A 348 10.45 -27.60 1.68
CA ALA A 348 9.81 -28.52 2.62
C ALA A 348 8.42 -28.01 3.05
N ASN A 349 8.20 -26.70 3.00
CA ASN A 349 6.95 -26.06 3.42
C ASN A 349 6.63 -24.82 2.56
N LEU A 350 5.54 -24.12 2.92
CA LEU A 350 5.12 -22.89 2.22
C LEU A 350 6.13 -21.76 2.33
N VAL A 351 6.77 -21.60 3.49
CA VAL A 351 7.78 -20.55 3.73
C VAL A 351 8.98 -20.76 2.81
N ASP A 352 9.47 -21.99 2.71
CA ASP A 352 10.59 -22.32 1.80
C ASP A 352 10.25 -22.03 0.34
N ARG A 353 9.00 -22.28 -0.10
CA ARG A 353 8.56 -21.92 -1.45
C ARG A 353 8.67 -20.41 -1.68
N CYS A 354 8.10 -19.61 -0.78
CA CYS A 354 8.16 -18.15 -0.87
C CYS A 354 9.60 -17.61 -0.87
N VAL A 355 10.48 -18.19 -0.04
CA VAL A 355 11.90 -17.81 0.01
C VAL A 355 12.60 -18.19 -1.30
N ASN A 356 12.43 -19.42 -1.78
CA ASN A 356 13.04 -19.91 -3.01
C ASN A 356 12.58 -19.11 -4.23
N ASP A 357 11.29 -18.78 -4.33
CA ASP A 357 10.76 -17.97 -5.42
C ASP A 357 11.37 -16.56 -5.44
N LYS A 358 11.57 -15.96 -4.25
CA LYS A 358 12.22 -14.65 -4.14
C LYS A 358 13.71 -14.71 -4.51
N LEU A 359 14.43 -15.73 -4.04
CA LEU A 359 15.85 -15.92 -4.39
C LEU A 359 16.02 -16.17 -5.89
N LYS A 360 15.13 -16.97 -6.51
CA LYS A 360 15.07 -17.18 -7.96
C LYS A 360 14.87 -15.87 -8.72
N GLN A 361 13.85 -15.10 -8.34
CA GLN A 361 13.53 -13.83 -8.96
C GLN A 361 14.72 -12.86 -8.92
N LEU A 362 15.45 -12.82 -7.81
CA LEU A 362 16.63 -11.97 -7.65
C LEU A 362 17.92 -12.60 -8.18
N ARG A 363 17.89 -13.85 -8.65
CA ARG A 363 19.07 -14.63 -9.05
C ARG A 363 20.13 -14.71 -7.95
N ILE A 364 19.67 -14.88 -6.71
CA ILE A 364 20.53 -15.10 -5.54
C ILE A 364 20.62 -16.59 -5.29
N GLU A 365 21.85 -17.10 -5.26
CA GLU A 365 22.12 -18.49 -4.89
C GLU A 365 21.78 -18.70 -3.40
N PRO A 366 20.93 -19.68 -3.06
CA PRO A 366 20.67 -20.03 -1.68
C PRO A 366 21.95 -20.40 -0.93
N SER A 367 21.97 -20.15 0.38
CA SER A 367 23.09 -20.60 1.21
C SER A 367 23.10 -22.12 1.30
N PRO A 368 24.28 -22.76 1.22
CA PRO A 368 24.38 -24.20 1.35
C PRO A 368 23.88 -24.65 2.72
N ARG A 369 23.40 -25.90 2.78
CA ARG A 369 22.97 -26.51 4.03
C ARG A 369 24.12 -26.50 5.03
N CYS A 370 23.86 -26.01 6.24
CA CYS A 370 24.87 -25.95 7.29
C CYS A 370 25.30 -27.35 7.76
N SER A 371 26.50 -27.44 8.35
CA SER A 371 27.01 -28.67 8.99
C SER A 371 26.14 -29.10 10.18
N ASP A 372 26.29 -30.34 10.63
CA ASP A 372 25.50 -30.87 11.74
C ASP A 372 25.85 -30.22 13.08
N GLU A 373 27.11 -29.86 13.32
CA GLU A 373 27.56 -29.11 14.50
C GLU A 373 26.93 -27.71 14.52
N THR A 374 26.87 -27.06 13.37
CA THR A 374 26.23 -25.73 13.24
C THR A 374 24.72 -25.84 13.45
N PHE A 375 24.10 -26.86 12.86
CA PHE A 375 22.65 -27.09 12.98
C PHE A 375 22.24 -27.36 14.42
N VAL A 376 22.88 -28.34 15.10
CA VAL A 376 22.51 -28.73 16.47
C VAL A 376 22.66 -27.55 17.43
N ARG A 377 23.70 -26.73 17.30
CA ARG A 377 23.85 -25.54 18.12
C ARG A 377 22.74 -24.52 17.88
N ARG A 378 22.40 -24.22 16.61
CA ARG A 378 21.38 -23.22 16.26
C ARG A 378 19.98 -23.66 16.70
N VAL A 379 19.60 -24.90 16.40
CA VAL A 379 18.25 -25.40 16.71
C VAL A 379 17.99 -25.44 18.23
N TYR A 380 18.97 -25.80 19.05
CA TYR A 380 18.82 -25.75 20.51
C TYR A 380 18.62 -24.32 21.02
N LEU A 381 19.39 -23.35 20.52
CA LEU A 381 19.25 -21.94 20.90
C LEU A 381 17.91 -21.37 20.44
N ASP A 382 17.50 -21.64 19.21
CA ASP A 382 16.28 -21.09 18.63
C ASP A 382 15.01 -21.70 19.28
N VAL A 383 15.02 -23.02 19.53
CA VAL A 383 13.84 -23.73 20.05
C VAL A 383 13.74 -23.64 21.58
N THR A 384 14.86 -23.76 22.29
CA THR A 384 14.86 -23.88 23.77
C THR A 384 15.58 -22.76 24.50
N GLY A 385 16.25 -21.85 23.78
CA GLY A 385 17.04 -20.77 24.39
C GLY A 385 18.30 -21.23 25.11
N ARG A 386 18.73 -22.50 24.92
CA ARG A 386 19.85 -23.12 25.63
C ARG A 386 20.86 -23.71 24.66
N LEU A 387 22.08 -23.96 25.13
CA LEU A 387 23.08 -24.71 24.36
C LEU A 387 22.84 -26.21 24.51
N PRO A 388 23.18 -27.03 23.50
CA PRO A 388 23.14 -28.48 23.64
C PRO A 388 24.21 -28.97 24.61
N GLU A 389 23.90 -30.06 25.32
CA GLU A 389 24.91 -30.79 26.09
C GLU A 389 25.95 -31.43 25.17
N PRO A 390 27.23 -31.54 25.57
CA PRO A 390 28.29 -32.12 24.73
C PRO A 390 27.96 -33.52 24.19
N THR A 391 27.29 -34.34 25.00
CA THR A 391 26.87 -35.70 24.61
C THR A 391 25.78 -35.71 23.56
N ALA A 392 24.84 -34.76 23.61
CA ALA A 392 23.79 -34.63 22.58
C ALA A 392 24.40 -34.22 21.23
N VAL A 393 25.41 -33.36 21.25
CA VAL A 393 26.16 -32.97 20.03
C VAL A 393 26.86 -34.18 19.42
N THR A 394 27.63 -34.93 20.21
CA THR A 394 28.38 -36.09 19.68
C THR A 394 27.46 -37.19 19.15
N GLN A 395 26.34 -37.45 19.82
CA GLN A 395 25.32 -38.39 19.34
C GLN A 395 24.67 -37.94 18.03
N PHE A 396 24.27 -36.67 17.94
CA PHE A 396 23.62 -36.12 16.75
C PHE A 396 24.55 -36.11 15.52
N VAL A 397 25.83 -35.78 15.72
CA VAL A 397 26.83 -35.78 14.64
C VAL A 397 27.11 -37.20 14.17
N ALA A 398 27.15 -38.18 15.09
CA ALA A 398 27.37 -39.59 14.74
C ALA A 398 26.16 -40.28 14.10
N ASP A 399 24.94 -39.77 14.28
CA ASP A 399 23.72 -40.32 13.67
C ASP A 399 23.74 -40.11 12.14
N ALA A 400 23.64 -41.19 11.37
CA ALA A 400 23.61 -41.17 9.90
C ALA A 400 22.19 -41.19 9.31
N SER A 401 21.15 -41.14 10.15
CA SER A 401 19.75 -41.21 9.70
C SER A 401 19.37 -39.96 8.89
N VAL A 402 18.67 -40.17 7.77
CA VAL A 402 18.26 -39.09 6.86
C VAL A 402 17.29 -38.08 7.48
N ASP A 403 16.54 -38.51 8.49
CA ASP A 403 15.50 -37.77 9.21
C ASP A 403 15.98 -37.17 10.55
N LYS A 404 17.27 -37.34 10.91
CA LYS A 404 17.79 -36.96 12.25
C LYS A 404 17.50 -35.52 12.66
N ARG A 405 17.49 -34.58 11.69
CA ARG A 405 17.18 -33.16 11.94
C ARG A 405 15.74 -32.96 12.37
N SER A 406 14.79 -33.57 11.66
CA SER A 406 13.37 -33.50 11.99
C SER A 406 13.09 -34.13 13.35
N ARG A 407 13.66 -35.32 13.61
CA ARG A 407 13.53 -35.98 14.91
C ARG A 407 14.05 -35.13 16.06
N LEU A 408 15.20 -34.47 15.88
CA LEU A 408 15.74 -33.58 16.89
C LEU A 408 14.81 -32.38 17.12
N ILE A 409 14.30 -31.77 16.06
CA ILE A 409 13.33 -30.66 16.16
C ILE A 409 12.10 -31.11 16.95
N ASP A 410 11.49 -32.24 16.60
CA ASP A 410 10.30 -32.77 17.28
C ASP A 410 10.58 -33.05 18.76
N THR A 411 11.76 -33.62 19.05
CA THR A 411 12.21 -33.88 20.42
C THR A 411 12.33 -32.57 21.22
N LEU A 412 12.93 -31.53 20.64
CA LEU A 412 13.09 -30.23 21.30
C LEU A 412 11.76 -29.52 21.52
N LEU A 413 10.86 -29.57 20.52
CA LEU A 413 9.51 -28.98 20.63
C LEU A 413 8.66 -29.66 21.71
N SER A 414 8.91 -30.94 22.01
CA SER A 414 8.21 -31.66 23.08
C SER A 414 8.77 -31.42 24.50
N GLN A 415 9.86 -30.65 24.66
CA GLN A 415 10.49 -30.43 25.96
C GLN A 415 9.86 -29.26 26.72
N ASP A 416 9.84 -29.35 28.05
CA ASP A 416 9.46 -28.23 28.93
C ASP A 416 10.30 -26.99 28.68
N ALA A 417 11.56 -27.15 28.27
CA ALA A 417 12.45 -26.03 27.95
C ALA A 417 11.93 -25.19 26.76
N TYR A 418 11.30 -25.81 25.75
CA TYR A 418 10.62 -25.08 24.68
C TYR A 418 9.45 -24.28 25.24
N VAL A 419 8.62 -24.91 26.07
CA VAL A 419 7.46 -24.26 26.70
C VAL A 419 7.90 -23.06 27.54
N ASP A 420 8.92 -23.23 28.39
CA ASP A 420 9.49 -22.16 29.23
C ASP A 420 10.00 -21.00 28.37
N TYR A 421 10.82 -21.30 27.37
CA TYR A 421 11.46 -20.30 26.52
C TYR A 421 10.45 -19.50 25.71
N TRP A 422 9.53 -20.17 25.02
CA TRP A 422 8.52 -19.47 24.22
C TRP A 422 7.46 -18.78 25.07
N THR A 423 7.13 -19.30 26.26
CA THR A 423 6.31 -18.55 27.23
C THR A 423 6.97 -17.23 27.59
N HIS A 424 8.29 -17.21 27.79
CA HIS A 424 9.03 -15.98 28.06
C HIS A 424 9.00 -15.02 26.84
N ARG A 425 9.24 -15.52 25.61
CA ARG A 425 9.17 -14.70 24.39
C ARG A 425 7.79 -14.08 24.19
N TRP A 426 6.72 -14.86 24.36
CA TRP A 426 5.35 -14.37 24.27
C TRP A 426 5.01 -13.41 25.41
N SER A 427 5.51 -13.66 26.62
CA SER A 427 5.29 -12.76 27.76
C SER A 427 5.90 -11.37 27.52
N ASP A 428 7.05 -11.30 26.84
CA ASP A 428 7.68 -10.04 26.45
C ASP A 428 6.84 -9.30 25.40
N LEU A 429 6.45 -9.98 24.30
CA LEU A 429 5.60 -9.40 23.26
C LEU A 429 4.24 -8.92 23.80
N LEU A 430 3.65 -9.68 24.72
CA LEU A 430 2.36 -9.38 25.34
C LEU A 430 2.46 -8.50 26.60
N LEU A 431 3.66 -7.97 26.87
CA LEU A 431 3.96 -6.98 27.90
C LEU A 431 3.58 -7.41 29.33
N VAL A 432 3.74 -8.70 29.65
CA VAL A 432 3.50 -9.23 31.00
C VAL A 432 4.39 -8.51 32.01
N ASN A 433 3.78 -7.75 32.93
CA ASN A 433 4.53 -6.82 33.78
C ASN A 433 4.08 -6.85 35.24
N GLY A 434 4.95 -7.36 36.13
CA GLY A 434 4.69 -7.45 37.57
C GLY A 434 4.65 -6.11 38.32
N ARG A 435 5.06 -5.00 37.70
CA ARG A 435 4.87 -3.64 38.28
C ARG A 435 3.48 -3.07 37.97
N ARG A 436 2.81 -3.57 36.93
CA ARG A 436 1.48 -3.10 36.49
C ARG A 436 0.36 -4.05 36.90
N LEU A 437 0.64 -5.35 36.99
CA LEU A 437 -0.33 -6.37 37.37
C LEU A 437 -0.11 -6.83 38.80
N ARG A 438 -1.21 -7.03 39.54
CA ARG A 438 -1.19 -7.65 40.86
C ARG A 438 -0.77 -9.12 40.74
N PRO A 439 -0.15 -9.74 41.77
CA PRO A 439 0.40 -11.09 41.68
C PRO A 439 -0.56 -12.15 41.15
N ALA A 440 -1.83 -12.16 41.59
CA ALA A 440 -2.82 -13.14 41.12
C ALA A 440 -3.15 -12.97 39.62
N ALA A 441 -3.25 -11.73 39.15
CA ALA A 441 -3.53 -11.40 37.76
C ALA A 441 -2.31 -11.69 36.86
N LEU A 442 -1.11 -11.38 37.35
CA LEU A 442 0.16 -11.72 36.70
C LEU A 442 0.28 -13.24 36.49
N ASN A 443 0.04 -14.01 37.55
CA ASN A 443 0.10 -15.48 37.50
C ASN A 443 -0.96 -16.07 36.57
N ALA A 444 -2.19 -15.53 36.58
CA ALA A 444 -3.23 -15.95 35.66
C ALA A 444 -2.85 -15.67 34.21
N TYR A 445 -2.25 -14.51 33.92
CA TYR A 445 -1.84 -14.15 32.57
C TYR A 445 -0.67 -15.01 32.07
N TYR A 446 0.39 -15.14 32.88
CA TYR A 446 1.54 -15.99 32.56
C TYR A 446 1.12 -17.46 32.38
N GLY A 447 0.28 -17.98 33.30
CA GLY A 447 -0.24 -19.34 33.22
C GLY A 447 -1.10 -19.57 31.97
N TRP A 448 -1.92 -18.59 31.59
CA TRP A 448 -2.69 -18.65 30.34
C TRP A 448 -1.75 -18.73 29.12
N ILE A 449 -0.73 -17.88 29.02
CA ILE A 449 0.26 -17.91 27.93
C ILE A 449 0.96 -19.27 27.90
N ARG A 450 1.48 -19.72 29.06
CA ARG A 450 2.18 -21.01 29.17
C ARG A 450 1.34 -22.17 28.63
N SER A 451 0.08 -22.25 29.07
CA SER A 451 -0.82 -23.32 28.64
C SER A 451 -1.08 -23.33 27.13
N HIS A 452 -1.03 -22.17 26.48
CA HIS A 452 -1.23 -22.05 25.03
C HIS A 452 -0.01 -22.50 24.24
N VAL A 453 1.18 -22.17 24.73
CA VAL A 453 2.46 -22.63 24.17
C VAL A 453 2.56 -24.15 24.29
N GLU A 454 2.26 -24.69 25.47
CA GLU A 454 2.30 -26.13 25.74
C GLU A 454 1.34 -26.93 24.84
N ARG A 455 0.12 -26.42 24.63
CA ARG A 455 -0.86 -27.05 23.74
C ARG A 455 -0.58 -26.82 22.25
N ASN A 456 0.43 -26.02 21.90
CA ASN A 456 0.69 -25.57 20.54
C ASN A 456 -0.58 -25.02 19.85
N THR A 457 -1.24 -24.09 20.54
CA THR A 457 -2.53 -23.53 20.06
C THR A 457 -2.35 -22.81 18.72
N PRO A 458 -3.21 -23.03 17.72
CA PRO A 458 -3.16 -22.30 16.47
C PRO A 458 -3.19 -20.78 16.68
N TRP A 459 -2.39 -20.07 15.89
CA TRP A 459 -2.20 -18.62 16.04
C TRP A 459 -3.52 -17.83 15.96
N ASP A 460 -4.41 -18.20 15.05
CA ASP A 460 -5.71 -17.55 14.89
C ASP A 460 -6.60 -17.70 16.14
N GLN A 461 -6.53 -18.85 16.81
CA GLN A 461 -7.26 -19.10 18.05
C GLN A 461 -6.64 -18.31 19.21
N PHE A 462 -5.31 -18.31 19.33
CA PHE A 462 -4.58 -17.54 20.33
C PHE A 462 -4.94 -16.04 20.25
N VAL A 463 -4.86 -15.46 19.06
CA VAL A 463 -5.19 -14.04 18.84
C VAL A 463 -6.67 -13.77 19.11
N ARG A 464 -7.57 -14.65 18.65
CA ARG A 464 -9.02 -14.50 18.89
C ARG A 464 -9.34 -14.50 20.39
N GLU A 465 -8.74 -15.38 21.17
CA GLU A 465 -8.94 -15.42 22.62
C GLU A 465 -8.48 -14.13 23.30
N VAL A 466 -7.33 -13.58 22.91
CA VAL A 466 -6.87 -12.29 23.43
C VAL A 466 -7.82 -11.17 23.03
N VAL A 467 -8.11 -11.00 21.74
CA VAL A 467 -8.90 -9.86 21.24
C VAL A 467 -10.35 -9.93 21.75
N THR A 468 -10.90 -11.10 21.98
CA THR A 468 -12.28 -11.26 22.48
C THR A 468 -12.38 -11.49 23.99
N ALA A 469 -11.25 -11.39 24.72
CA ALA A 469 -11.18 -11.71 26.14
C ALA A 469 -12.19 -10.90 26.98
N LYS A 470 -12.90 -11.60 27.88
CA LYS A 470 -13.85 -11.02 28.83
C LYS A 470 -13.75 -11.72 30.18
N GLY A 471 -14.28 -11.06 31.22
CA GLY A 471 -14.37 -11.63 32.57
C GLY A 471 -13.28 -11.13 33.53
N SER A 472 -13.06 -11.90 34.60
CA SER A 472 -12.10 -11.55 35.66
C SER A 472 -10.65 -11.77 35.23
N SER A 473 -9.77 -10.82 35.55
CA SER A 473 -8.32 -10.88 35.29
C SER A 473 -7.55 -11.93 36.09
N THR A 474 -8.17 -12.51 37.12
CA THR A 474 -7.59 -13.61 37.88
C THR A 474 -8.09 -14.99 37.44
N VAL A 475 -9.12 -15.04 36.57
CA VAL A 475 -9.73 -16.28 36.08
C VAL A 475 -9.41 -16.47 34.59
N ASN A 476 -9.65 -15.44 33.78
CA ASN A 476 -9.28 -15.42 32.37
C ASN A 476 -8.00 -14.59 32.19
N GLY A 477 -6.86 -15.26 32.13
CA GLY A 477 -5.55 -14.63 32.00
C GLY A 477 -5.45 -13.66 30.81
N ALA A 478 -6.08 -13.97 29.67
CA ALA A 478 -6.04 -13.15 28.46
C ALA A 478 -6.57 -11.72 28.67
N THR A 479 -7.50 -11.52 29.61
CA THR A 479 -8.05 -10.18 29.91
C THR A 479 -7.00 -9.20 30.44
N ASN A 480 -5.85 -9.70 30.93
CA ASN A 480 -4.75 -8.85 31.38
C ASN A 480 -4.02 -8.14 30.24
N PHE A 481 -4.16 -8.60 29.00
CA PHE A 481 -3.72 -7.83 27.83
C PHE A 481 -4.38 -6.45 27.83
N TYR A 482 -5.66 -6.39 28.20
CA TYR A 482 -6.40 -5.13 28.31
C TYR A 482 -6.09 -4.36 29.59
N ALA A 483 -5.88 -5.05 30.72
CA ALA A 483 -5.58 -4.39 31.99
C ALA A 483 -4.29 -3.55 31.96
N LEU A 484 -3.36 -3.88 31.05
CA LEU A 484 -2.07 -3.20 30.90
C LEU A 484 -2.15 -1.82 30.24
N HIS A 485 -3.22 -1.51 29.52
CA HIS A 485 -3.42 -0.23 28.82
C HIS A 485 -4.78 0.38 29.17
N GLN A 486 -4.82 1.68 29.44
CA GLN A 486 -6.00 2.33 30.04
C GLN A 486 -6.78 3.21 29.03
N ASP A 487 -6.30 3.31 27.79
CA ASP A 487 -6.86 4.13 26.72
C ASP A 487 -6.98 3.34 25.40
N PRO A 488 -8.02 3.61 24.58
CA PRO A 488 -8.22 2.94 23.29
C PRO A 488 -7.05 3.07 22.32
N GLU A 489 -6.34 4.20 22.36
CA GLU A 489 -5.23 4.49 21.45
C GLU A 489 -4.03 3.56 21.72
N SER A 490 -3.62 3.44 22.97
CA SER A 490 -2.52 2.53 23.37
C SER A 490 -2.90 1.07 23.19
N MET A 491 -4.18 0.73 23.39
CA MET A 491 -4.70 -0.62 23.12
C MET A 491 -4.58 -0.97 21.64
N SER A 492 -5.04 -0.08 20.77
CA SER A 492 -5.05 -0.29 19.31
C SER A 492 -3.62 -0.42 18.78
N GLU A 493 -2.69 0.42 19.26
CA GLU A 493 -1.28 0.32 18.91
C GLU A 493 -0.69 -1.03 19.34
N ASN A 494 -0.94 -1.47 20.57
CA ASN A 494 -0.39 -2.72 21.07
C ASN A 494 -0.93 -3.94 20.32
N VAL A 495 -2.22 -3.95 19.97
CA VAL A 495 -2.81 -5.01 19.13
C VAL A 495 -2.12 -5.06 17.76
N CYS A 496 -1.91 -3.90 17.12
CA CYS A 496 -1.27 -3.85 15.81
C CYS A 496 0.20 -4.29 15.86
N GLN A 497 0.94 -3.85 16.87
CA GLN A 497 2.33 -4.26 17.04
C GLN A 497 2.45 -5.75 17.37
N ALA A 498 1.66 -6.26 18.32
CA ALA A 498 1.76 -7.63 18.78
C ALA A 498 1.30 -8.65 17.74
N PHE A 499 0.26 -8.35 16.96
CA PHE A 499 -0.39 -9.34 16.10
C PHE A 499 -0.26 -9.07 14.60
N LEU A 500 -0.02 -7.82 14.19
CA LEU A 500 0.14 -7.45 12.78
C LEU A 500 1.60 -7.11 12.44
N GLY A 501 2.47 -6.91 13.44
CA GLY A 501 3.85 -6.45 13.23
C GLY A 501 3.92 -5.03 12.68
N LEU A 502 2.87 -4.23 12.88
CA LEU A 502 2.74 -2.87 12.33
C LEU A 502 2.64 -1.86 13.47
N SER A 503 3.38 -0.75 13.36
CA SER A 503 3.14 0.42 14.20
C SER A 503 2.11 1.31 13.52
N ILE A 504 1.02 1.62 14.23
CA ILE A 504 -0.03 2.52 13.76
C ILE A 504 -0.05 3.83 14.53
N GLY A 505 1.06 4.20 15.18
CA GLY A 505 1.11 5.36 16.07
C GLY A 505 0.80 6.68 15.35
N CYS A 506 1.01 6.72 14.03
CA CYS A 506 0.64 7.84 13.18
C CYS A 506 -0.89 8.05 13.08
N ALA A 507 -1.68 6.98 13.28
CA ALA A 507 -3.15 6.98 13.33
C ALA A 507 -3.72 7.93 14.39
N LYS A 508 -2.92 8.26 15.43
CA LYS A 508 -3.30 9.24 16.46
C LYS A 508 -3.50 10.65 15.92
N CYS A 509 -2.95 10.96 14.74
CA CYS A 509 -2.99 12.30 14.16
C CYS A 509 -3.59 12.35 12.75
N HIS A 510 -3.55 11.24 12.01
CA HIS A 510 -4.06 11.17 10.64
C HIS A 510 -4.36 9.71 10.27
N ASN A 511 -5.16 9.45 9.23
CA ASN A 511 -5.42 8.06 8.79
C ASN A 511 -4.12 7.30 8.53
N HIS A 512 -4.01 6.10 9.07
CA HIS A 512 -2.88 5.22 8.80
C HIS A 512 -2.83 4.91 7.30
N PRO A 513 -1.63 4.82 6.69
CA PRO A 513 -1.47 4.54 5.27
C PRO A 513 -1.94 3.15 4.78
N LEU A 514 -2.48 2.30 5.66
CA LEU A 514 -2.92 0.92 5.40
C LEU A 514 -4.35 0.73 5.88
#